data_AF-A0A978T9D4-F1
#
_entry.id   AF-A0A978T9D4-F1
#
_cell.length_a   1.000
_cell.length_b   1.000
_cell.length_c   1.000
_cell.angle_alpha   90.00
_cell.angle_beta   90.00
_cell.angle_gamma   90.00
#
_symmetry.space_group_name_H-M   'P 1'
#
loop_
_entity.id
_entity.type
_entity.pdbx_description
1 polymer ?
#
loop_
_entity_poly.entity_id
_entity_poly.type
_entity_poly.pdbx_seq_one_letter_code
_entity_poly.pdbx_strand_id
1 'polypeptide(L)'
;MFIRIHARPVLAGRLPRNRAKRLGTLLLLVLCLSCLWSNVVWPRRYVVPGLFGQAVFSVQTTAPLVALTFDDGPNPLYTPQILDILAAHGVKATFFMVGQAMASYPEVAAQVIRQGHEVGNHSWSHHSLNRLGPAAIRREITTTDVLI
;
A
#
# COMPACT_ATOMS: atom_id res chain seq x y z
N MET A 1 11.52 -51.69 68.80
CA MET A 1 12.41 -50.62 68.30
C MET A 1 12.12 -50.42 66.82
N PHE A 2 11.35 -49.38 66.49
CA PHE A 2 10.98 -48.98 65.13
C PHE A 2 11.11 -47.46 65.07
N ILE A 3 11.96 -46.96 64.17
CA ILE A 3 12.19 -45.54 63.95
C ILE A 3 11.12 -45.04 62.97
N ARG A 4 10.28 -44.09 63.41
CA ARG A 4 9.26 -43.42 62.60
C ARG A 4 9.76 -42.03 62.22
N ILE A 5 10.15 -41.85 60.97
CA ILE A 5 10.59 -40.54 60.43
C ILE A 5 9.36 -39.67 60.16
N HIS A 6 9.30 -38.46 60.73
CA HIS A 6 8.37 -37.40 60.36
C HIS A 6 9.06 -36.41 59.43
N ALA A 7 8.59 -36.31 58.18
CA ALA A 7 9.00 -35.24 57.26
C ALA A 7 8.29 -33.93 57.63
N ARG A 8 9.04 -32.83 57.74
CA ARG A 8 8.49 -31.47 57.88
C ARG A 8 8.21 -30.86 56.50
N PRO A 9 7.11 -30.10 56.30
CA PRO A 9 6.83 -29.45 55.03
C PRO A 9 7.80 -28.28 54.79
N VAL A 10 8.31 -28.16 53.56
CA VAL A 10 9.12 -27.04 53.11
C VAL A 10 8.22 -25.82 52.87
N LEU A 11 8.48 -24.72 53.59
CA LEU A 11 7.80 -23.44 53.40
C LEU A 11 8.22 -22.81 52.07
N ALA A 12 7.27 -22.62 51.15
CA ALA A 12 7.48 -21.80 49.95
C ALA A 12 7.61 -20.32 50.36
N GLY A 13 8.81 -19.74 50.19
CA GLY A 13 9.10 -18.36 50.56
C GLY A 13 8.33 -17.35 49.68
N ARG A 14 7.49 -16.51 50.30
CA ARG A 14 6.87 -15.35 49.63
C ARG A 14 7.92 -14.24 49.45
N LEU A 15 8.04 -13.71 48.24
CA LEU A 15 8.95 -12.59 47.95
C LEU A 15 8.53 -11.31 48.72
N PRO A 16 9.49 -10.51 49.21
CA PRO A 16 9.20 -9.30 49.98
C PRO A 16 8.45 -8.26 49.13
N ARG A 17 7.39 -7.68 49.70
CA ARG A 17 6.40 -6.78 49.05
C ARG A 17 7.02 -5.64 48.24
N ASN A 18 8.19 -5.13 48.63
CA ASN A 18 8.89 -4.07 47.92
C ASN A 18 9.61 -4.54 46.64
N ARG A 19 10.05 -5.81 46.59
CA ARG A 19 10.61 -6.41 45.36
C ARG A 19 9.51 -6.65 44.32
N ALA A 20 8.32 -7.08 44.75
CA ALA A 20 7.16 -7.25 43.86
C ALA A 20 6.70 -5.92 43.24
N LYS A 21 6.67 -4.82 44.01
CA LYS A 21 6.35 -3.48 43.49
C LYS A 21 7.39 -3.01 42.47
N ARG A 22 8.69 -3.14 42.77
CA ARG A 22 9.78 -2.76 41.84
C ARG A 22 9.74 -3.57 40.54
N LEU A 23 9.46 -4.88 40.64
CA LEU A 23 9.32 -5.74 39.47
C LEU A 23 8.10 -5.36 38.63
N GLY A 24 6.98 -5.03 39.27
CA GLY A 24 5.78 -4.53 38.60
C GLY A 24 6.00 -3.19 37.89
N THR A 25 6.70 -2.24 38.51
CA THR A 25 7.04 -0.95 37.88
C THR A 25 7.98 -1.13 36.70
N LEU A 26 9.00 -1.99 36.81
CA LEU A 26 9.92 -2.27 35.72
C LEU A 26 9.19 -2.91 34.52
N LEU A 27 8.29 -3.86 34.78
CA LEU A 27 7.47 -4.50 33.75
C LEU A 27 6.57 -3.48 33.04
N LEU A 28 5.95 -2.56 33.78
CA LEU A 28 5.14 -1.47 33.23
C LEU A 28 5.96 -0.53 32.34
N LEU A 29 7.18 -0.17 32.74
CA LEU A 29 8.07 0.65 31.92
C LEU A 29 8.49 -0.06 30.63
N VAL A 30 8.80 -1.36 30.71
CA VAL A 30 9.13 -2.18 29.53
C VAL A 30 7.94 -2.29 28.58
N LEU A 31 6.73 -2.47 29.09
CA LEU A 31 5.49 -2.51 28.29
C LEU A 31 5.16 -1.14 27.66
N CYS A 32 5.35 -0.05 28.40
CA CYS A 32 5.18 1.29 27.85
C CYS A 32 6.21 1.58 26.75
N LEU A 33 7.48 1.25 26.98
CA LEU A 33 8.56 1.41 26.01
C LEU A 33 8.37 0.52 24.78
N SER A 34 7.84 -0.70 24.93
CA SER A 34 7.54 -1.58 23.80
C SER A 34 6.32 -1.09 22.99
N CYS A 35 5.29 -0.53 23.64
CA CYS A 35 4.19 0.16 22.97
C CYS A 35 4.64 1.44 22.26
N LEU A 36 5.56 2.21 22.84
CA LEU A 36 6.17 3.37 22.19
C LEU A 36 7.03 2.94 20.99
N TRP A 37 7.84 1.88 21.15
CA TRP A 37 8.64 1.29 20.07
C TRP A 37 7.77 0.74 18.93
N SER A 38 6.66 0.07 19.23
CA SER A 38 5.78 -0.46 18.19
C SER A 38 5.10 0.64 17.37
N ASN A 39 4.82 1.81 17.96
CA ASN A 39 4.30 2.96 17.22
C ASN A 39 5.37 3.71 16.39
N VAL A 40 6.65 3.58 16.75
CA VAL A 40 7.77 4.24 16.04
C VAL A 40 8.32 3.36 14.92
N VAL A 41 8.45 2.06 15.15
CA VAL A 41 9.06 1.09 14.22
C VAL A 41 8.04 0.43 13.32
N TRP A 42 6.78 0.33 13.75
CA TRP A 42 5.68 -0.07 12.89
C TRP A 42 4.86 1.16 12.53
N PRO A 43 5.24 1.92 11.48
CA PRO A 43 4.30 2.86 10.91
C PRO A 43 3.14 2.00 10.40
N ARG A 44 2.06 1.98 11.18
CA ARG A 44 0.72 1.67 10.70
C ARG A 44 0.63 2.43 9.38
N ARG A 45 0.42 1.73 8.26
CA ARG A 45 0.52 2.19 6.85
C ARG A 45 -0.47 3.32 6.51
N TYR A 46 -0.55 4.33 7.35
CA TYR A 46 -1.17 5.60 7.09
C TYR A 46 -0.13 6.39 6.33
N VAL A 47 -0.27 6.37 5.00
CA VAL A 47 0.24 7.46 4.17
C VAL A 47 -0.20 8.75 4.87
N VAL A 48 0.75 9.51 5.42
CA VAL A 48 0.44 10.79 6.06
C VAL A 48 -0.17 11.68 4.97
N PRO A 49 -1.47 12.00 5.01
CA PRO A 49 -2.09 12.81 3.97
C PRO A 49 -1.35 14.15 3.90
N GLY A 50 -0.81 14.48 2.72
CA GLY A 50 -0.09 15.74 2.49
C GLY A 50 1.43 15.69 2.58
N LEU A 51 2.05 14.59 3.04
CA LEU A 51 3.52 14.45 3.00
C LEU A 51 4.03 13.90 1.64
N PHE A 52 3.18 13.13 0.94
CA PHE A 52 3.50 12.48 -0.35
C PHE A 52 2.49 12.80 -1.46
N GLY A 53 1.84 13.97 -1.40
CA GLY A 53 0.67 14.28 -2.23
C GLY A 53 -0.60 13.58 -1.73
N GLN A 54 -1.74 13.92 -2.32
CA GLN A 54 -3.01 13.24 -2.03
C GLN A 54 -3.25 12.13 -3.05
N ALA A 55 -3.39 10.90 -2.57
CA ALA A 55 -3.87 9.79 -3.38
C ALA A 55 -5.41 9.69 -3.25
N VAL A 56 -6.10 9.60 -4.37
CA VAL A 56 -7.56 9.44 -4.41
C VAL A 56 -7.87 7.97 -4.65
N PHE A 57 -8.40 7.29 -3.64
CA PHE A 57 -8.83 5.89 -3.73
C PHE A 57 -10.33 5.76 -3.99
N SER A 58 -11.11 6.75 -3.55
CA SER A 58 -12.55 6.84 -3.78
C SER A 58 -13.01 8.27 -3.58
N VAL A 59 -14.18 8.58 -4.13
CA VAL A 59 -14.88 9.85 -3.94
C VAL A 59 -16.31 9.56 -3.48
N GLN A 60 -16.84 10.42 -2.63
CA GLN A 60 -18.25 10.35 -2.24
C GLN A 60 -19.11 10.88 -3.40
N THR A 61 -20.10 10.10 -3.80
CA THR A 61 -21.02 10.43 -4.89
C THR A 61 -22.46 10.42 -4.38
N THR A 62 -23.32 11.22 -5.00
CA THR A 62 -24.76 11.26 -4.68
C THR A 62 -25.54 10.12 -5.35
N ALA A 63 -24.92 9.41 -6.29
CA ALA A 63 -25.47 8.28 -7.02
C ALA A 63 -24.50 7.07 -6.92
N PRO A 64 -24.98 5.83 -7.09
CA PRO A 64 -24.14 4.63 -7.05
C PRO A 64 -23.28 4.54 -8.31
N LEU A 65 -22.07 5.11 -8.25
CA LEU A 65 -21.13 5.18 -9.36
C LEU A 65 -19.88 4.35 -9.05
N VAL A 66 -19.29 3.82 -10.12
CA VAL A 66 -17.97 3.18 -10.10
C VAL A 66 -17.13 3.77 -11.22
N ALA A 67 -15.83 3.92 -10.99
CA ALA A 67 -14.86 4.27 -12.01
C ALA A 67 -14.10 3.00 -12.41
N LEU A 68 -14.06 2.69 -13.70
CA LEU A 68 -13.24 1.61 -14.23
C LEU A 68 -11.91 2.17 -14.67
N THR A 69 -10.83 1.59 -14.14
CA THR A 69 -9.46 1.96 -14.49
C THR A 69 -8.67 0.72 -14.90
N PHE A 70 -7.81 0.86 -15.89
CA PHE A 70 -6.93 -0.21 -16.39
C PHE A 70 -5.49 0.28 -16.40
N ASP A 71 -4.58 -0.51 -15.83
CA ASP A 71 -3.15 -0.21 -15.75
C ASP A 71 -2.36 -1.04 -16.80
N ASP A 72 -1.07 -0.77 -16.96
CA ASP A 72 -0.11 -1.52 -17.80
C ASP A 72 -0.33 -1.50 -19.33
N GLY A 73 -1.25 -0.67 -19.82
CA GLY A 73 -1.52 -0.53 -21.25
C GLY A 73 -0.54 0.39 -22.02
N PRO A 74 -0.68 0.51 -23.35
CA PRO A 74 -1.53 -0.31 -24.20
C PRO A 74 -0.89 -1.67 -24.49
N ASN A 75 -1.70 -2.73 -24.42
CA ASN A 75 -1.35 -4.05 -24.90
C ASN A 75 -2.01 -4.26 -26.28
N PRO A 76 -1.26 -4.62 -27.33
CA PRO A 76 -1.81 -4.69 -28.69
C PRO A 76 -2.86 -5.80 -28.89
N LEU A 77 -2.91 -6.80 -28.01
CA LEU A 77 -3.90 -7.87 -28.07
C LEU A 77 -5.11 -7.59 -27.19
N TYR A 78 -4.89 -7.20 -25.93
CA TYR A 78 -5.96 -7.11 -24.94
C TYR A 78 -6.63 -5.75 -24.86
N THR A 79 -5.91 -4.64 -25.11
CA THR A 79 -6.52 -3.31 -25.08
C THR A 79 -7.65 -3.19 -26.09
N PRO A 80 -7.52 -3.63 -27.37
CA PRO A 80 -8.63 -3.62 -28.32
C PRO A 80 -9.84 -4.44 -27.86
N GLN A 81 -9.63 -5.60 -27.26
CA GLN A 81 -10.72 -6.45 -26.77
C GLN A 81 -11.49 -5.79 -25.62
N ILE A 82 -10.77 -5.14 -24.70
CA ILE A 82 -11.39 -4.37 -23.61
C ILE A 82 -12.20 -3.20 -24.19
N LEU A 83 -11.66 -2.50 -25.17
CA LEU A 83 -12.36 -1.41 -25.86
C LEU A 83 -13.65 -1.88 -26.51
N ASP A 84 -13.64 -3.02 -27.20
CA ASP A 84 -14.85 -3.59 -27.82
C ASP A 84 -15.94 -3.90 -26.79
N ILE A 85 -15.56 -4.44 -25.62
CA ILE A 85 -16.49 -4.70 -24.51
C ILE A 85 -17.05 -3.39 -23.96
N LEU A 86 -16.19 -2.40 -23.68
CA LEU A 86 -16.63 -1.11 -23.17
C LEU A 86 -17.58 -0.40 -24.15
N ALA A 87 -17.28 -0.46 -25.45
CA ALA A 87 -18.12 0.08 -26.51
C ALA A 87 -19.48 -0.62 -26.57
N ALA A 88 -19.53 -1.96 -26.47
CA ALA A 88 -20.77 -2.73 -26.46
C ALA A 88 -21.69 -2.36 -25.29
N HIS A 89 -21.13 -1.92 -24.16
CA HIS A 89 -21.87 -1.46 -23.00
C HIS A 89 -22.06 0.07 -22.92
N GLY A 90 -21.51 0.84 -23.87
CA GLY A 90 -21.57 2.30 -23.85
C GLY A 90 -20.85 2.94 -22.66
N VAL A 91 -19.83 2.28 -22.11
CA VAL A 91 -19.11 2.70 -20.90
C VAL A 91 -17.78 3.37 -21.25
N LYS A 92 -17.41 4.41 -20.51
CA LYS A 92 -16.06 5.02 -20.55
C LYS A 92 -15.23 4.59 -19.34
N ALA A 93 -13.92 4.65 -19.51
CA ALA A 93 -12.94 4.18 -18.54
C ALA A 93 -11.67 5.03 -18.66
N THR A 94 -10.80 4.93 -17.65
CA THR A 94 -9.48 5.55 -17.64
C THR A 94 -8.41 4.48 -17.84
N PHE A 95 -7.48 4.68 -18.77
CA PHE A 95 -6.38 3.76 -19.03
C PHE A 95 -5.07 4.41 -18.59
N PHE A 96 -4.49 3.95 -17.48
CA PHE A 96 -3.16 4.34 -17.06
C PHE A 96 -2.12 3.55 -17.88
N MET A 97 -1.47 4.24 -18.83
CA MET A 97 -0.58 3.61 -19.80
C MET A 97 0.90 3.85 -19.51
N VAL A 98 1.70 2.83 -19.81
CA VAL A 98 3.16 2.85 -19.72
C VAL A 98 3.73 3.53 -20.96
N GLY A 99 4.57 4.55 -20.78
CA GLY A 99 5.10 5.35 -21.88
C GLY A 99 5.86 4.54 -22.93
N GLN A 100 6.67 3.56 -22.53
CA GLN A 100 7.34 2.64 -23.47
C GLN A 100 6.36 1.83 -24.31
N ALA A 101 5.24 1.38 -23.73
CA ALA A 101 4.22 0.64 -24.46
C ALA A 101 3.46 1.56 -25.42
N MET A 102 3.16 2.80 -25.03
CA MET A 102 2.56 3.81 -25.91
C MET A 102 3.47 4.13 -27.10
N ALA A 103 4.78 4.26 -26.87
CA ALA A 103 5.76 4.49 -27.94
C ALA A 103 5.90 3.28 -28.89
N SER A 104 5.68 2.06 -28.38
CA SER A 104 5.75 0.83 -29.17
C SER A 104 4.47 0.55 -29.96
N TYR A 105 3.31 0.95 -29.43
CA TYR A 105 1.98 0.72 -30.01
C TYR A 105 1.13 2.01 -30.06
N PRO A 106 1.62 3.06 -30.75
CA PRO A 106 0.95 4.36 -30.76
C PRO A 106 -0.45 4.31 -31.37
N GLU A 107 -0.70 3.41 -32.31
CA GLU A 107 -2.01 3.19 -32.93
C GLU A 107 -3.06 2.69 -31.94
N VAL A 108 -2.65 1.85 -30.98
CA VAL A 108 -3.52 1.30 -29.94
C VAL A 108 -3.83 2.36 -28.89
N ALA A 109 -2.83 3.12 -28.45
CA ALA A 109 -3.04 4.28 -27.57
C ALA A 109 -4.00 5.29 -28.22
N ALA A 110 -3.79 5.61 -29.49
CA ALA A 110 -4.65 6.52 -30.24
C ALA A 110 -6.08 5.94 -30.41
N GLN A 111 -6.26 4.61 -30.47
CA GLN A 111 -7.59 4.00 -30.50
C GLN A 111 -8.35 4.25 -29.20
N VAL A 112 -7.69 4.12 -28.05
CA VAL A 112 -8.29 4.41 -26.74
C VAL A 112 -8.82 5.85 -26.69
N ILE A 113 -8.01 6.82 -27.13
CA ILE A 113 -8.39 8.24 -27.19
C ILE A 113 -9.53 8.47 -28.19
N ARG A 114 -9.44 7.91 -29.41
CA ARG A 114 -10.49 8.06 -30.44
C ARG A 114 -11.84 7.51 -29.98
N GLN A 115 -11.84 6.47 -29.16
CA GLN A 115 -13.07 5.92 -28.58
C GLN A 115 -13.56 6.72 -27.36
N GLY A 116 -12.91 7.81 -26.97
CA GLY A 116 -13.37 8.74 -25.93
C GLY A 116 -13.11 8.27 -24.50
N HIS A 117 -12.11 7.41 -24.30
CA HIS A 117 -11.62 7.04 -22.97
C HIS A 117 -10.57 8.05 -22.49
N GLU A 118 -10.40 8.15 -21.18
CA GLU A 118 -9.32 8.95 -20.58
C GLU A 118 -8.02 8.14 -20.59
N VAL A 119 -6.88 8.81 -20.82
CA VAL A 119 -5.55 8.21 -20.69
C VAL A 119 -4.81 8.88 -19.55
N GLY A 120 -4.30 8.07 -18.64
CA GLY A 120 -3.47 8.49 -17.51
C GLY A 120 -2.03 7.99 -17.64
N ASN A 121 -1.13 8.58 -16.87
CA ASN A 121 0.29 8.25 -16.86
C ASN A 121 0.59 7.08 -15.91
N HIS A 122 1.21 6.01 -16.41
CA HIS A 122 1.66 4.86 -15.62
C HIS A 122 3.19 4.69 -15.62
N SER A 123 3.93 5.80 -15.59
CA SER A 123 5.39 5.90 -15.74
C SER A 123 5.90 5.46 -17.12
N TRP A 124 7.19 5.71 -17.37
CA TRP A 124 7.78 5.42 -18.67
C TRP A 124 8.11 3.93 -18.81
N SER A 125 8.76 3.38 -17.78
CA SER A 125 9.34 2.03 -17.81
C SER A 125 8.70 1.03 -16.84
N HIS A 126 7.65 1.44 -16.12
CA HIS A 126 6.96 0.61 -15.13
C HIS A 126 7.88 0.12 -13.98
N HIS A 127 8.94 0.88 -13.70
CA HIS A 127 9.78 0.65 -12.53
C HIS A 127 9.09 1.12 -11.24
N SER A 128 9.32 0.41 -10.13
CA SER A 128 8.82 0.84 -8.83
C SER A 128 9.41 2.21 -8.45
N LEU A 129 8.58 3.27 -8.50
CA LEU A 129 9.02 4.65 -8.27
C LEU A 129 9.64 4.87 -6.89
N ASN A 130 9.23 4.09 -5.88
CA ASN A 130 9.80 4.14 -4.53
C ASN A 130 11.26 3.65 -4.44
N ARG A 131 11.79 3.05 -5.52
CA ARG A 131 13.20 2.64 -5.63
C ARG A 131 14.05 3.64 -6.43
N LEU A 132 13.45 4.73 -6.90
CA LEU A 132 14.09 5.73 -7.74
C LEU A 132 14.34 7.04 -6.97
N GLY A 133 15.40 7.75 -7.34
CA GLY A 133 15.64 9.11 -6.86
C GLY A 133 14.72 10.14 -7.52
N PRO A 134 14.52 11.34 -6.94
CA PRO A 134 13.56 12.33 -7.44
C PRO A 134 13.73 12.73 -8.90
N ALA A 135 14.97 12.85 -9.38
CA ALA A 135 15.25 13.18 -10.78
C ALA A 135 14.85 12.05 -11.74
N ALA A 136 14.99 10.79 -11.32
CA ALA A 136 14.56 9.64 -12.11
C ALA A 136 13.02 9.53 -12.13
N ILE A 137 12.36 9.71 -10.97
CA ILE A 137 10.89 9.78 -10.90
C ILE A 137 10.35 10.88 -11.82
N ARG A 138 10.95 12.07 -11.79
CA ARG A 138 10.56 13.17 -12.69
C ARG A 138 10.66 12.77 -14.15
N ARG A 139 11.75 12.12 -14.56
CA ARG A 139 11.92 11.66 -15.95
C ARG A 139 10.89 10.62 -16.35
N GLU A 140 10.61 9.65 -15.48
CA GLU A 140 9.58 8.63 -15.72
C GLU A 140 8.21 9.27 -16.00
N ILE A 141 7.85 10.30 -15.22
CA ILE A 141 6.60 11.03 -15.37
C ILE A 141 6.63 11.89 -16.64
N THR A 142 7.58 12.82 -16.76
CA THR A 142 7.57 13.83 -17.84
C THR A 142 7.79 13.24 -19.23
N THR A 143 8.51 12.13 -19.34
CA THR A 143 8.71 11.46 -20.64
C THR A 143 7.45 10.72 -21.09
N THR A 144 6.61 10.29 -20.15
CA THR A 144 5.32 9.67 -20.47
C THR A 144 4.26 10.73 -20.75
N ASP A 145 4.25 11.85 -20.00
CA ASP A 145 3.28 12.95 -20.17
C ASP A 145 3.30 13.55 -21.58
N VAL A 146 4.44 13.57 -22.28
CA VAL A 146 4.49 14.10 -23.65
C VAL A 146 3.76 13.23 -24.68
N LEU A 147 3.31 12.02 -24.29
CA LEU A 147 2.57 11.09 -25.14
C LEU A 147 1.05 11.12 -24.91
N ILE A 148 0.58 11.83 -23.88
CA ILE A 148 -0.83 11.92 -23.49
C ILE A 148 -1.39 13.26 -23.96
#